data_AF-A0A819I153-F1
#
_entry.id   AF-A0A819I153-F1
#
_cell.length_a   1.000
_cell.length_b   1.000
_cell.length_c   1.000
_cell.angle_alpha   90.00
_cell.angle_beta   90.00
_cell.angle_gamma   90.00
#
_symmetry.space_group_name_H-M   'P 1'
#
loop_
_entity.id
_entity.type
_entity.pdbx_description
1 polymer ?
#
loop_
_entity_poly.entity_id
_entity_poly.type
_entity_poly.pdbx_seq_one_letter_code
_entity_poly.pdbx_strand_id
1 'polypeptide(L)'
;MVNRALIICSPYALLGMEFNEIRRIGLKNDYPLSFIDNLNGIKLSQYRRKMNEESKLTVIGCDKKKMYAELPFIRSSTLELKKKIMHLSDKLRPDLDIHFFTKLPPSAQAFFQTKDPIVKHLKSDVVYYIKCNDCGHSYIGKGDRQCIRRLYEHGAPKTIYQQQQCNHVSDDLNDNNNIIELRRSLRVKNKTTTAAPTTNDDNNDNKTTKSSITQHEKETGHHMDWSNFRVICQDHHYCRSLIKQSLLINADEPELNKTTHSVRLLVFPDGLPRVLLANPGH
;
A
#
# COMPACT_ATOMS: atom_id res chain seq x y z
N MET A 1 -18.16 -26.29 -36.26
CA MET A 1 -19.23 -27.31 -36.10
C MET A 1 -18.84 -28.36 -35.07
N VAL A 2 -17.68 -29.03 -35.22
CA VAL A 2 -17.17 -30.06 -34.29
C VAL A 2 -17.17 -29.66 -32.81
N ASN A 3 -16.63 -28.48 -32.47
CA ASN A 3 -16.64 -28.00 -31.06
C ASN A 3 -18.06 -27.81 -30.50
N ARG A 4 -19.04 -27.43 -31.34
CA ARG A 4 -20.43 -27.25 -30.90
C ARG A 4 -21.09 -28.60 -30.64
N ALA A 5 -20.84 -29.59 -31.50
CA ALA A 5 -21.32 -30.96 -31.28
C ALA A 5 -20.77 -31.54 -29.96
N LEU A 6 -19.48 -31.34 -29.66
CA LEU A 6 -18.86 -31.78 -28.40
C LEU A 6 -19.42 -31.12 -27.14
N ILE A 7 -20.01 -29.93 -27.25
CA ILE A 7 -20.60 -29.20 -26.11
C ILE A 7 -22.07 -29.58 -25.91
N ILE A 8 -22.81 -29.74 -27.01
CA ILE A 8 -24.28 -29.89 -27.00
C ILE A 8 -24.70 -31.36 -26.88
N CYS A 9 -23.97 -32.28 -27.52
CA CYS A 9 -24.33 -33.70 -27.53
C CYS A 9 -23.85 -34.38 -26.26
N SER A 10 -24.78 -34.70 -25.35
CA SER A 10 -24.45 -35.42 -24.10
C SER A 10 -24.22 -36.93 -24.33
N PRO A 11 -25.08 -37.67 -25.06
CA PRO A 11 -24.86 -39.09 -25.35
C PRO A 11 -23.86 -39.28 -26.50
N TYR A 12 -22.92 -40.21 -26.34
CA TYR A 12 -21.93 -40.54 -27.37
C TYR A 12 -22.58 -41.01 -28.69
N ALA A 13 -23.75 -41.67 -28.62
CA ALA A 13 -24.51 -42.09 -29.79
C ALA A 13 -24.99 -40.91 -30.65
N LEU A 14 -25.51 -39.84 -30.01
CA LEU A 14 -25.92 -38.62 -30.71
C LEU A 14 -24.71 -37.87 -31.28
N LEU A 15 -23.61 -37.82 -30.53
CA LEU A 15 -22.37 -37.20 -31.00
C LEU A 15 -21.82 -37.88 -32.27
N GLY A 16 -21.91 -39.21 -32.35
CA GLY A 16 -21.53 -39.97 -33.54
C GLY A 16 -22.37 -39.62 -34.77
N MET A 17 -23.68 -39.47 -34.60
CA MET A 17 -24.58 -39.04 -35.69
C MET A 17 -24.25 -37.61 -36.15
N GLU A 18 -23.99 -36.69 -35.21
CA GLU A 18 -23.60 -35.33 -35.54
C GLU A 18 -22.24 -35.25 -36.28
N PHE A 19 -21.27 -36.09 -35.93
CA PHE A 19 -20.00 -36.17 -36.67
C PHE A 19 -20.19 -36.71 -38.09
N ASN A 20 -21.11 -37.66 -38.30
CA ASN A 20 -21.45 -38.12 -39.63
C ASN A 20 -22.12 -37.01 -40.45
N GLU A 21 -22.97 -36.20 -39.84
CA GLU A 21 -23.63 -35.07 -40.50
C GLU A 21 -22.64 -33.95 -40.83
N ILE A 22 -21.71 -33.64 -39.92
CA ILE A 22 -20.60 -32.71 -40.17
C ILE A 22 -19.72 -33.22 -41.33
N ARG A 23 -19.45 -34.52 -41.39
CA ARG A 23 -18.71 -35.15 -42.49
C ARG A 23 -19.45 -35.02 -43.82
N ARG A 24 -20.77 -35.24 -43.82
CA ARG A 24 -21.64 -35.07 -45.00
C ARG A 24 -21.66 -33.63 -45.51
N ILE A 25 -21.79 -32.66 -44.61
CA ILE A 25 -21.78 -31.23 -44.95
C ILE A 25 -20.40 -30.80 -45.45
N GLY A 26 -19.31 -31.29 -44.83
CA GLY A 26 -17.95 -31.02 -45.27
C GLY A 26 -17.67 -31.56 -46.67
N LEU A 27 -18.10 -32.79 -46.97
CA LEU A 27 -17.95 -33.37 -48.31
C LEU A 27 -18.76 -32.59 -49.37
N LYS A 28 -19.97 -32.13 -49.02
CA LYS A 28 -20.80 -31.30 -49.90
C LYS A 28 -20.16 -29.93 -50.21
N ASN A 29 -19.27 -29.46 -49.34
CA ASN A 29 -18.52 -28.22 -49.53
C ASN A 29 -17.08 -28.48 -50.02
N ASP A 30 -16.84 -29.65 -50.65
CA ASP A 30 -15.55 -30.05 -51.25
C ASP A 30 -14.35 -30.09 -50.28
N TYR A 31 -14.59 -30.30 -48.98
CA TYR A 31 -13.52 -30.54 -48.03
C TYR A 31 -13.01 -31.99 -48.12
N PRO A 32 -11.69 -32.23 -48.14
CA PRO A 32 -11.12 -33.58 -48.13
C PRO A 32 -11.55 -34.37 -46.88
N LEU A 33 -11.94 -35.63 -47.07
CA LEU A 33 -12.35 -36.52 -45.96
C LEU A 33 -11.25 -36.70 -44.91
N SER A 34 -9.99 -36.81 -45.36
CA SER A 34 -8.82 -36.93 -44.48
C SER A 34 -8.66 -35.73 -43.55
N PHE A 35 -9.03 -34.53 -44.02
CA PHE A 35 -8.97 -33.31 -43.22
C PHE A 35 -10.07 -33.30 -42.14
N ILE A 36 -11.30 -33.67 -42.50
CA ILE A 36 -12.43 -33.69 -41.57
C ILE A 36 -12.23 -34.76 -40.48
N ASP A 37 -11.82 -35.97 -40.88
CA ASP A 37 -11.62 -37.08 -39.94
C ASP A 37 -10.45 -36.79 -38.97
N ASN A 38 -9.38 -36.18 -39.45
CA ASN A 38 -8.26 -35.73 -38.60
C ASN A 38 -8.70 -34.66 -37.61
N LEU A 39 -9.47 -33.65 -38.05
CA LEU A 39 -10.02 -32.63 -37.16
C LEU A 39 -10.94 -33.21 -36.09
N ASN A 40 -11.82 -34.14 -36.47
CA ASN A 40 -12.71 -34.83 -35.53
C ASN A 40 -11.89 -35.61 -34.49
N GLY A 41 -10.85 -36.35 -34.91
CA GLY A 41 -9.96 -37.09 -34.02
C GLY A 41 -9.17 -36.20 -33.05
N ILE A 42 -8.58 -35.10 -33.55
CA ILE A 42 -7.86 -34.13 -32.71
C ILE A 42 -8.80 -33.51 -31.67
N LYS A 43 -10.02 -33.12 -32.05
CA LYS A 43 -10.97 -32.49 -31.12
C LYS A 43 -11.57 -33.46 -30.12
N LEU A 44 -11.87 -34.69 -30.54
CA LEU A 44 -12.37 -35.73 -29.65
C LEU A 44 -11.32 -36.13 -28.61
N SER A 45 -10.05 -36.31 -29.01
CA SER A 45 -8.96 -36.63 -28.08
C SER A 45 -8.73 -35.53 -27.04
N GLN A 46 -8.76 -34.26 -27.47
CA GLN A 46 -8.69 -33.09 -26.57
C GLN A 46 -9.86 -33.07 -25.56
N TYR A 47 -11.08 -33.34 -26.03
CA TYR A 47 -12.27 -33.40 -25.17
C TYR A 47 -12.18 -34.51 -24.11
N ARG A 48 -11.76 -35.72 -24.51
CA ARG A 48 -11.61 -36.85 -23.57
C ARG A 48 -10.53 -36.60 -22.51
N ARG A 49 -9.42 -35.97 -22.89
CA ARG A 49 -8.35 -35.61 -21.93
C ARG A 49 -8.86 -34.62 -20.89
N LYS A 50 -9.64 -33.63 -21.31
CA LYS A 50 -10.26 -32.65 -20.41
C LYS A 50 -11.26 -33.30 -19.44
N MET A 51 -12.12 -34.19 -19.94
CA MET A 51 -13.05 -34.96 -19.09
C MET A 51 -12.33 -35.83 -18.06
N ASN A 52 -11.21 -36.45 -18.43
CA ASN A 52 -10.40 -37.25 -17.51
C ASN A 52 -9.66 -36.40 -16.46
N GLU A 53 -9.31 -35.14 -16.78
CA GLU A 53 -8.75 -34.19 -15.82
C GLU A 53 -9.80 -33.68 -14.83
N GLU A 54 -11.02 -33.39 -15.30
CA GLU A 54 -12.15 -32.99 -14.44
C GLU A 54 -12.62 -34.13 -13.51
N SER A 55 -12.52 -35.39 -13.96
CA SER A 55 -12.84 -36.58 -13.16
C SER A 55 -11.83 -36.88 -12.04
N LYS A 56 -10.69 -36.19 -11.98
CA LYS A 56 -9.71 -36.28 -10.88
C LYS A 56 -10.02 -35.34 -9.70
N LEU A 57 -11.16 -34.64 -9.71
CA LEU A 57 -11.55 -33.69 -8.67
C LEU A 57 -12.79 -34.12 -7.92
N THR A 58 -12.63 -35.01 -6.93
CA THR A 58 -13.48 -35.06 -5.74
C THR A 58 -12.67 -35.55 -4.53
N VAL A 59 -11.70 -34.74 -4.11
CA VAL A 59 -11.35 -34.67 -2.69
C VAL A 59 -11.74 -33.28 -2.23
N ILE A 60 -12.73 -33.23 -1.33
CA ILE A 60 -13.16 -32.03 -0.62
C ILE A 60 -11.92 -31.49 0.10
N GLY A 61 -11.26 -30.49 -0.50
CA GLY A 61 -9.98 -29.96 -0.01
C GLY A 61 -10.20 -28.77 0.91
N CYS A 62 -9.59 -28.82 2.10
CA CYS A 62 -9.60 -27.71 3.04
C CYS A 62 -9.06 -26.41 2.41
N ASP A 63 -9.49 -25.27 2.95
CA ASP A 63 -8.97 -23.97 2.53
C ASP A 63 -7.43 -23.98 2.57
N LYS A 64 -6.79 -23.86 1.40
CA LYS A 64 -5.34 -23.85 1.29
C LYS A 64 -4.77 -22.62 1.99
N LYS A 65 -3.67 -22.80 2.72
CA LYS A 65 -2.96 -21.71 3.37
C LYS A 65 -2.31 -20.81 2.31
N LYS A 66 -2.83 -19.61 2.14
CA LYS A 66 -2.31 -18.62 1.18
C LYS A 66 -0.94 -18.09 1.63
N MET A 67 0.04 -18.13 0.74
CA MET A 67 1.36 -17.56 0.97
C MET A 67 1.71 -16.63 -0.20
N TYR A 68 2.22 -15.45 0.12
CA TYR A 68 2.63 -14.47 -0.88
C TYR A 68 4.14 -14.43 -0.97
N ALA A 69 4.66 -14.61 -2.18
CA ALA A 69 6.10 -14.60 -2.43
C ALA A 69 6.45 -13.54 -3.47
N GLU A 70 7.54 -12.83 -3.21
CA GLU A 70 8.03 -11.78 -4.09
C GLU A 70 9.22 -12.28 -4.90
N LEU A 71 9.21 -11.99 -6.21
CA LEU A 71 10.31 -12.32 -7.11
C LEU A 71 10.73 -11.10 -7.94
N PRO A 72 12.03 -10.86 -8.17
CA PRO A 72 12.48 -9.86 -9.14
C PRO A 72 12.10 -10.31 -10.57
N PHE A 73 11.58 -9.40 -11.39
CA PHE A 73 11.25 -9.69 -12.79
C PHE A 73 12.47 -9.62 -13.69
N ILE A 74 13.01 -10.78 -14.04
CA ILE A 74 14.13 -11.01 -14.96
C ILE A 74 13.59 -11.81 -16.16
N ARG A 75 12.63 -11.20 -16.87
CA ARG A 75 12.04 -11.73 -18.11
C ARG A 75 11.66 -13.22 -17.98
N SER A 76 12.13 -14.06 -18.90
CA SER A 76 11.79 -15.48 -19.01
C SER A 76 12.25 -16.30 -17.80
N SER A 77 13.41 -15.98 -17.22
CA SER A 77 13.99 -16.73 -16.09
C SER A 77 13.08 -16.70 -14.86
N THR A 78 12.46 -15.55 -14.57
CA THR A 78 11.49 -15.44 -13.46
C THR A 78 10.23 -16.24 -13.72
N LEU A 79 9.76 -16.32 -14.97
CA LEU A 79 8.59 -17.12 -15.33
C LEU A 79 8.87 -18.62 -15.20
N GLU A 80 10.04 -19.07 -15.63
CA GLU A 80 10.48 -20.45 -15.44
C GLU A 80 10.65 -20.80 -13.96
N LEU A 81 11.29 -19.92 -13.19
CA LEU A 81 11.46 -20.09 -11.76
C LEU A 81 10.11 -20.18 -11.05
N LYS A 82 9.17 -19.27 -11.36
CA LYS A 82 7.80 -19.31 -10.83
C LYS A 82 7.14 -20.66 -11.10
N LYS A 83 7.20 -21.17 -12.34
CA LYS A 83 6.64 -22.48 -12.70
C LYS A 83 7.29 -23.62 -11.92
N LYS A 84 8.62 -23.61 -11.79
CA LYS A 84 9.36 -24.63 -11.03
C LYS A 84 8.97 -24.60 -9.55
N ILE A 85 8.87 -23.43 -8.94
CA ILE A 85 8.48 -23.31 -7.53
C ILE A 85 7.01 -23.73 -7.34
N MET A 86 6.11 -23.34 -8.24
CA MET A 86 4.71 -23.80 -8.19
C MET A 86 4.61 -25.33 -8.27
N HIS A 87 5.36 -25.95 -9.18
CA HIS A 87 5.36 -27.40 -9.30
C HIS A 87 5.95 -28.09 -8.04
N LEU A 88 7.01 -27.51 -7.47
CA LEU A 88 7.59 -27.99 -6.22
C LEU A 88 6.64 -27.81 -5.04
N SER A 89 5.89 -26.69 -4.96
CA SER A 89 4.93 -26.47 -3.90
C SER A 89 3.77 -27.45 -3.97
N ASP A 90 3.23 -27.70 -5.18
CA ASP A 90 2.16 -28.68 -5.36
C ASP A 90 2.62 -30.10 -4.97
N LYS A 91 3.90 -30.42 -5.20
CA LYS A 91 4.48 -31.72 -4.85
C LYS A 91 4.77 -31.89 -3.36
N LEU A 92 5.32 -30.87 -2.70
CA LEU A 92 5.79 -30.97 -1.31
C LEU A 92 4.72 -30.57 -0.29
N ARG A 93 3.88 -29.58 -0.63
CA ARG A 93 2.91 -28.95 0.27
C ARG A 93 1.65 -28.56 -0.51
N PRO A 94 0.78 -29.53 -0.88
CA PRO A 94 -0.46 -29.27 -1.61
C PRO A 94 -1.49 -28.44 -0.81
N ASP A 95 -1.26 -28.32 0.51
CA ASP A 95 -2.01 -27.47 1.44
C ASP A 95 -1.66 -25.98 1.33
N LEU A 96 -0.53 -25.61 0.70
CA LEU A 96 -0.16 -24.22 0.45
C LEU A 96 -0.62 -23.74 -0.93
N ASP A 97 -1.09 -22.50 -0.97
CA ASP A 97 -1.41 -21.79 -2.21
C ASP A 97 -0.49 -20.56 -2.35
N ILE A 98 0.53 -20.69 -3.18
CA ILE A 98 1.59 -19.68 -3.31
C ILE A 98 1.29 -18.70 -4.45
N HIS A 99 1.08 -17.45 -4.08
CA HIS A 99 0.88 -16.34 -5.00
C HIS A 99 2.17 -15.56 -5.19
N PHE A 100 2.73 -15.61 -6.41
CA PHE A 100 3.94 -14.87 -6.77
C PHE A 100 3.62 -13.51 -7.36
N PHE A 101 4.23 -12.46 -6.81
CA PHE A 101 4.26 -11.13 -7.38
C PHE A 101 5.66 -10.79 -7.88
N THR A 102 5.72 -10.24 -9.10
CA THR A 102 6.99 -9.86 -9.71
C THR A 102 7.24 -8.37 -9.53
N LYS A 103 8.32 -8.00 -8.84
CA LYS A 103 8.76 -6.59 -8.78
C LYS A 103 9.66 -6.25 -9.95
N LEU A 104 9.43 -5.09 -10.55
CA LEU A 104 10.35 -4.54 -11.52
C LEU A 104 11.65 -4.13 -10.82
N PRO A 105 12.79 -4.21 -11.53
CA PRO A 105 14.03 -3.64 -11.01
C PRO A 105 13.80 -2.14 -10.74
N PRO A 106 14.40 -1.61 -9.65
CA PRO A 106 14.25 -0.20 -9.33
C PRO A 106 14.85 0.67 -10.44
N SER A 107 14.29 1.86 -10.65
CA SER A 107 14.81 2.80 -11.66
C SER A 107 16.23 3.24 -11.31
N ALA A 108 16.99 3.74 -12.30
CA ALA A 108 18.32 4.30 -12.08
C ALA A 108 18.34 5.37 -10.96
N GLN A 109 17.24 6.12 -10.82
CA GLN A 109 17.03 7.12 -9.76
C GLN A 109 17.08 6.52 -8.34
N ALA A 110 16.73 5.25 -8.16
CA ALA A 110 16.86 4.60 -6.86
C ALA A 110 18.32 4.34 -6.47
N PHE A 111 19.21 4.15 -7.46
CA PHE A 111 20.64 3.98 -7.23
C PHE A 111 21.36 5.32 -7.06
N PHE A 112 20.86 6.37 -7.73
CA PHE A 112 21.44 7.71 -7.68
C PHE A 112 20.41 8.69 -7.12
N GLN A 113 20.43 8.87 -5.79
CA GLN A 113 19.62 9.89 -5.12
C GLN A 113 20.01 11.26 -5.67
N THR A 114 19.14 11.85 -6.49
CA THR A 114 19.41 13.13 -7.16
C THR A 114 19.26 14.33 -6.23
N LYS A 115 18.70 14.14 -5.03
CA LYS A 115 18.39 15.20 -4.07
C LYS A 115 19.00 14.85 -2.71
N ASP A 116 19.45 15.87 -2.01
CA ASP A 116 19.94 15.72 -0.65
C ASP A 116 18.83 15.18 0.29
N PRO A 117 19.18 14.29 1.24
CA PRO A 117 18.23 13.80 2.23
C PRO A 117 17.58 14.93 3.03
N ILE A 118 16.25 14.96 3.05
CA ILE A 118 15.50 15.95 3.84
C ILE A 118 15.47 15.50 5.30
N VAL A 119 15.95 16.36 6.20
CA VAL A 119 15.94 16.15 7.66
C VAL A 119 14.52 15.88 8.17
N LYS A 120 14.37 15.01 9.18
CA LYS A 120 13.08 14.55 9.71
C LYS A 120 12.07 15.68 9.98
N HIS A 121 12.52 16.82 10.52
CA HIS A 121 11.67 17.96 10.88
C HIS A 121 11.07 18.71 9.68
N LEU A 122 11.73 18.64 8.53
CA LEU A 122 11.36 19.35 7.31
C LEU A 122 10.58 18.47 6.32
N LYS A 123 10.38 17.18 6.63
CA LYS A 123 9.58 16.27 5.80
C LYS A 123 8.10 16.66 5.83
N SER A 124 7.46 16.63 4.67
CA SER A 124 6.02 16.80 4.47
C SER A 124 5.35 15.48 4.07
N ASP A 125 4.01 15.44 4.09
CA ASP A 125 3.19 14.28 3.73
C ASP A 125 3.55 13.02 4.53
N VAL A 126 3.69 13.19 5.84
CA VAL A 126 4.13 12.13 6.74
C VAL A 126 3.02 11.66 7.68
N VAL A 127 3.10 10.38 8.05
CA VAL A 127 2.46 9.85 9.24
C VAL A 127 3.50 9.76 10.34
N TYR A 128 3.22 10.38 11.48
CA TYR A 128 4.15 10.51 12.59
C TYR A 128 3.54 10.01 13.90
N TYR A 129 4.43 9.69 14.82
CA TYR A 129 4.17 9.16 16.15
C TYR A 129 4.78 10.08 17.21
N ILE A 130 4.02 10.37 18.26
CA ILE A 130 4.46 11.15 19.43
C ILE A 130 4.04 10.39 20.68
N LYS A 131 4.92 10.35 21.69
CA LYS A 131 4.59 9.84 23.02
C LYS A 131 4.46 10.98 24.03
N CYS A 132 3.66 10.74 25.06
CA CYS A 132 3.68 11.52 26.28
C CYS A 132 4.82 11.03 27.19
N ASN A 133 5.55 11.95 27.83
CA ASN A 133 6.65 11.60 28.72
C ASN A 133 6.18 11.05 30.08
N ASP A 134 5.05 11.55 30.57
CA ASP A 134 4.61 11.27 31.94
C ASP A 134 3.73 10.03 32.04
N CYS A 135 2.80 9.83 31.09
CA CYS A 135 1.83 8.72 31.14
C CYS A 135 2.04 7.64 30.08
N GLY A 136 3.05 7.79 29.22
CA GLY A 136 3.35 6.82 28.15
C GLY A 136 2.34 6.74 27.02
N HIS A 137 1.21 7.47 27.09
CA HIS A 137 0.17 7.46 26.07
C HIS A 137 0.72 8.00 24.75
N SER A 138 0.23 7.46 23.65
CA SER A 138 0.76 7.76 22.32
C SER A 138 -0.27 8.40 21.40
N TYR A 139 0.23 9.13 20.41
CA TYR A 139 -0.57 9.77 19.36
C TYR A 139 0.02 9.47 17.97
N ILE A 140 -0.84 9.03 17.05
CA ILE A 140 -0.51 8.81 15.65
C ILE A 140 -1.24 9.84 14.77
N GLY A 141 -0.48 10.72 14.15
CA GLY A 141 -1.00 11.84 13.36
C GLY A 141 -0.56 11.78 11.89
N LYS A 142 -1.36 12.39 11.02
CA LYS A 142 -0.99 12.73 9.64
C LYS A 142 -0.68 14.23 9.54
N GLY A 143 0.35 14.57 8.76
CA GLY A 143 0.70 15.94 8.42
C GLY A 143 0.97 16.11 6.93
N ASP A 144 0.18 16.95 6.26
CA ASP A 144 0.43 17.37 4.88
C ASP A 144 1.54 18.44 4.83
N ARG A 145 1.63 19.27 5.88
CA ARG A 145 2.68 20.27 6.06
C ARG A 145 3.97 19.63 6.57
N GLN A 146 5.06 20.41 6.57
CA GLN A 146 6.30 20.00 7.22
C GLN A 146 6.05 19.59 8.68
N CYS A 147 6.73 18.53 9.14
CA CYS A 147 6.56 17.98 10.49
C CYS A 147 6.61 19.09 11.56
N ILE A 148 7.62 19.95 11.49
CA ILE A 148 7.80 21.06 12.42
C ILE A 148 6.57 21.99 12.50
N ARG A 149 5.97 22.31 11.36
CA ARG A 149 4.78 23.17 11.31
C ARG A 149 3.60 22.46 11.95
N ARG A 150 3.45 21.16 11.70
CA ARG A 150 2.42 20.32 12.31
C ARG A 150 2.59 20.25 13.84
N LEU A 151 3.80 20.09 14.35
CA LEU A 151 4.08 20.08 15.79
C LEU A 151 3.71 21.41 16.44
N TYR A 152 4.03 22.54 15.81
CA TYR A 152 3.64 23.87 16.33
C TYR A 152 2.11 24.05 16.38
N GLU A 153 1.36 23.47 15.44
CA GLU A 153 -0.11 23.47 15.50
C GLU A 153 -0.64 22.66 16.70
N HIS A 154 0.11 21.67 17.17
CA HIS A 154 -0.25 20.88 18.34
C HIS A 154 0.17 21.53 19.68
N GLY A 155 0.91 22.64 19.65
CA GLY A 155 1.35 23.36 20.85
C GLY A 155 2.85 23.25 21.14
N ALA A 156 3.62 22.61 20.27
CA ALA A 156 5.06 22.46 20.48
C ALA A 156 5.77 23.83 20.51
N PRO A 157 6.72 24.06 21.44
CA PRO A 157 7.44 25.33 21.53
C PRO A 157 8.38 25.57 20.33
N LYS A 158 8.49 26.83 19.89
CA LYS A 158 9.34 27.21 18.73
C LYS A 158 10.84 26.94 18.93
N THR A 159 11.28 26.68 20.15
CA THR A 159 12.67 26.42 20.54
C THR A 159 13.18 25.03 20.13
N ILE A 160 12.28 24.08 19.85
CA ILE A 160 12.63 22.69 19.51
C ILE A 160 13.60 22.61 18.33
N TYR A 161 13.39 23.44 17.31
CA TYR A 161 14.19 23.37 16.10
C TYR A 161 15.58 24.00 16.26
N GLN A 162 15.71 25.04 17.07
CA GLN A 162 16.99 25.72 17.30
C GLN A 162 17.97 24.79 18.04
N GLN A 163 17.49 24.05 19.05
CA GLN A 163 18.31 23.10 19.80
C GLN A 163 18.82 21.93 18.94
N GLN A 164 18.06 21.52 17.92
CA GLN A 164 18.39 20.36 17.08
C GLN A 164 19.34 20.70 15.92
N GLN A 165 19.40 21.96 15.47
CA GLN A 165 20.43 22.38 14.51
C GLN A 165 21.83 22.38 15.14
N CYS A 166 21.94 22.72 16.43
CA CYS A 166 23.21 22.75 17.15
C CYS A 166 23.82 21.35 17.31
N ASN A 167 23.00 20.32 17.54
CA ASN A 167 23.46 18.94 17.74
C ASN A 167 24.01 18.27 16.46
N HIS A 168 23.75 18.83 15.27
CA HIS A 168 24.25 18.27 14.01
C HIS A 168 25.54 18.93 13.51
N VAL A 169 25.96 20.03 14.15
CA VAL A 169 27.17 20.81 13.81
C VAL A 169 28.34 20.44 14.74
N SER A 170 28.08 19.79 15.87
CA SER A 170 29.10 19.42 16.85
C SER A 170 30.01 18.25 16.45
N ASP A 171 29.68 17.48 15.41
CA ASP A 171 30.49 16.32 15.00
C ASP A 171 31.54 16.64 13.91
N ASP A 172 31.48 17.84 13.29
CA ASP A 172 32.33 18.22 12.14
C ASP A 172 33.12 19.53 12.33
N LEU A 173 33.41 19.95 13.56
CA LEU A 173 34.24 21.13 13.81
C LEU A 173 35.38 20.85 14.80
N ASN A 174 36.45 20.23 14.28
CA ASN A 174 37.81 20.50 14.72
C ASN A 174 38.60 21.19 13.59
N ASP A 175 38.01 22.22 12.98
CA ASP A 175 38.80 23.17 12.20
C ASP A 175 38.32 24.60 12.40
N ASN A 176 39.30 25.48 12.52
CA ASN A 176 39.23 26.78 13.15
C ASN A 176 38.19 27.74 12.53
N ASN A 177 37.40 28.36 13.42
CA ASN A 177 36.81 29.70 13.34
C ASN A 177 36.83 30.38 11.96
N ASN A 178 35.87 30.01 11.11
CA ASN A 178 35.30 30.93 10.14
C ASN A 178 33.84 30.53 9.92
N ILE A 179 32.93 31.26 10.57
CA ILE A 179 31.49 31.15 10.32
C ILE A 179 31.26 31.59 8.87
N ILE A 180 31.16 30.62 7.95
CA ILE A 180 30.77 30.88 6.57
C ILE A 180 29.29 31.25 6.59
N GLU A 181 29.02 32.54 6.71
CA GLU A 181 27.69 33.09 6.56
C GLU A 181 27.21 32.81 5.12
N LEU A 182 26.27 31.88 4.96
CA LEU A 182 25.72 31.51 3.66
C LEU A 182 25.24 32.78 2.93
N ARG A 183 25.67 33.01 1.68
CA ARG A 183 25.32 34.22 0.88
C ARG A 183 23.83 34.57 0.87
N ARG A 184 22.94 33.60 1.12
CA ARG A 184 21.48 33.78 1.20
C ARG A 184 21.04 34.58 2.44
N SER A 185 21.71 34.45 3.59
CA SER A 185 21.37 35.17 4.83
C SER A 185 21.79 36.64 4.78
N LEU A 186 22.94 36.95 4.15
CA LEU A 186 23.41 38.33 3.93
C LEU A 186 22.43 39.16 3.08
N ARG A 187 21.80 38.53 2.08
CA ARG A 187 20.82 39.20 1.20
C ARG A 187 19.51 39.54 1.90
N VAL A 188 19.11 38.75 2.90
CA VAL A 188 17.91 39.01 3.71
C VAL A 188 18.17 40.13 4.72
N LYS A 189 19.37 40.19 5.31
CA LYS A 189 19.76 41.25 6.25
C LYS A 189 19.87 42.63 5.58
N ASN A 190 20.31 42.69 4.32
CA ASN A 190 20.51 43.95 3.60
C ASN A 190 19.26 44.47 2.87
N LYS A 191 18.10 43.81 3.05
CA LYS A 191 16.83 44.32 2.52
C LYS A 191 16.23 45.31 3.53
N THR A 192 16.64 46.56 3.46
CA THR A 192 15.97 47.69 4.12
C THR A 192 14.54 47.81 3.57
N THR A 193 13.58 47.21 4.26
CA THR A 193 12.16 47.53 4.09
C THR A 193 11.85 48.80 4.88
N THR A 194 11.80 49.93 4.19
CA THR A 194 10.93 51.06 4.57
C THR A 194 9.49 50.65 4.34
N ALA A 195 8.84 50.11 5.37
CA ALA A 195 7.39 49.99 5.47
C ALA A 195 7.00 50.21 6.94
N ALA A 196 5.95 50.99 7.14
CA ALA A 196 5.56 51.70 8.37
C ALA A 196 5.40 50.83 9.65
N PRO A 197 5.53 51.44 10.85
CA PRO A 197 5.28 50.74 12.12
C PRO A 197 3.79 50.45 12.26
N THR A 198 3.38 49.23 11.91
CA THR A 198 2.11 48.69 12.41
C THR A 198 2.32 48.29 13.86
N THR A 199 1.52 48.94 14.70
CA THR A 199 1.33 48.77 16.13
C THR A 199 1.57 47.36 16.65
N ASN A 200 2.21 47.28 17.81
CA ASN A 200 2.25 46.11 18.67
C ASN A 200 0.82 45.63 18.92
N ASP A 201 0.40 44.60 18.17
CA ASP A 201 -0.71 43.74 18.57
C ASP A 201 -0.09 42.54 19.29
N ASP A 202 0.16 42.73 20.57
CA ASP A 202 0.15 41.67 21.57
C ASP A 202 -1.28 41.12 21.68
N ASN A 203 -1.79 40.49 20.62
CA ASN A 203 -3.01 39.70 20.66
C ASN A 203 -2.63 38.23 20.80
N ASN A 204 -2.16 37.93 22.01
CA ASN A 204 -2.13 36.61 22.60
C ASN A 204 -3.58 36.18 22.88
N ASP A 205 -4.29 35.64 21.90
CA ASP A 205 -5.54 34.94 22.16
C ASP A 205 -5.79 33.77 21.20
N ASN A 206 -5.39 32.59 21.69
CA ASN A 206 -6.25 31.42 21.79
C ASN A 206 -7.05 31.00 20.55
N LYS A 207 -6.35 30.74 19.45
CA LYS A 207 -6.80 29.72 18.48
C LYS A 207 -6.00 28.43 18.67
N THR A 208 -5.88 27.94 19.91
CA THR A 208 -5.42 26.56 20.16
C THR A 208 -6.41 25.63 19.49
N THR A 209 -6.03 25.13 18.31
CA THR A 209 -6.71 24.03 17.64
C THR A 209 -6.89 22.90 18.64
N LYS A 210 -8.15 22.45 18.82
CA LYS A 210 -8.59 21.40 19.76
C LYS A 210 -8.03 20.02 19.36
N SER A 211 -6.70 19.88 19.32
CA SER A 211 -6.08 18.60 19.03
C SER A 211 -6.12 17.72 20.27
N SER A 212 -6.26 16.41 20.10
CA SER A 212 -6.28 15.47 21.23
C SER A 212 -5.01 15.56 22.09
N ILE A 213 -3.87 15.90 21.48
CA ILE A 213 -2.62 16.18 22.19
C ILE A 213 -2.75 17.40 23.10
N THR A 214 -3.18 18.53 22.54
CA THR A 214 -3.34 19.78 23.28
C THR A 214 -4.37 19.64 24.40
N GLN A 215 -5.42 18.84 24.17
CA GLN A 215 -6.42 18.53 25.18
C GLN A 215 -5.83 17.69 26.31
N HIS A 216 -5.02 16.67 26.00
CA HIS A 216 -4.34 15.84 26.99
C HIS A 216 -3.39 16.66 27.88
N GLU A 217 -2.54 17.50 27.28
CA GLU A 217 -1.63 18.36 28.06
C GLU A 217 -2.40 19.31 29.00
N LYS A 218 -3.57 19.83 28.56
CA LYS A 218 -4.42 20.68 29.40
C LYS A 218 -5.14 19.94 30.53
N GLU A 219 -5.66 18.73 30.25
CA GLU A 219 -6.43 17.94 31.23
C GLU A 219 -5.53 17.32 32.31
N THR A 220 -4.32 16.91 31.93
CA THR A 220 -3.42 16.13 32.79
C THR A 220 -2.21 16.92 33.28
N GLY A 221 -1.88 18.05 32.64
CA GLY A 221 -0.64 18.79 32.91
C GLY A 221 0.63 18.09 32.41
N HIS A 222 0.50 16.98 31.69
CA HIS A 222 1.63 16.23 31.16
C HIS A 222 2.28 16.93 29.95
N HIS A 223 3.52 16.52 29.65
CA HIS A 223 4.31 17.04 28.55
C HIS A 223 4.59 15.98 27.49
N MET A 224 4.37 16.35 26.22
CA MET A 224 4.72 15.49 25.09
C MET A 224 6.22 15.51 24.77
N ASP A 225 6.73 14.38 24.28
CA ASP A 225 8.09 14.27 23.75
C ASP A 225 8.17 14.84 22.34
N TRP A 226 8.25 16.16 22.24
CA TRP A 226 8.36 16.86 20.96
C TRP A 226 9.72 16.66 20.27
N SER A 227 10.75 16.25 20.99
CA SER A 227 12.12 16.08 20.48
C SER A 227 12.29 14.73 19.79
N ASN A 228 11.71 13.68 20.35
CA ASN A 228 11.84 12.30 19.86
C ASN A 228 10.60 11.79 19.11
N PHE A 229 9.87 12.68 18.44
CA PHE A 229 8.83 12.21 17.51
C PHE A 229 9.44 11.36 16.39
N ARG A 230 8.69 10.34 15.96
CA ARG A 230 9.10 9.38 14.94
C ARG A 230 8.25 9.55 13.68
N VAL A 231 8.89 9.68 12.53
CA VAL A 231 8.20 9.58 11.23
C VAL A 231 8.06 8.10 10.89
N ILE A 232 6.83 7.59 10.86
CA ILE A 232 6.56 6.17 10.57
C ILE A 232 6.67 5.91 9.07
N CYS A 233 6.02 6.76 8.27
CA CYS A 233 6.04 6.65 6.81
C CYS A 233 5.77 8.00 6.15
N GLN A 234 6.10 8.08 4.86
CA GLN A 234 5.85 9.22 4.00
C GLN A 234 5.09 8.75 2.76
N ASP A 235 4.04 9.45 2.35
CA ASP A 235 3.32 9.18 1.10
C ASP A 235 2.69 10.46 0.56
N HIS A 236 3.14 10.86 -0.64
CA HIS A 236 2.67 12.08 -1.30
C HIS A 236 1.21 12.00 -1.78
N HIS A 237 0.61 10.80 -1.81
CA HIS A 237 -0.81 10.67 -2.09
C HIS A 237 -1.61 10.76 -0.80
N TYR A 238 -2.39 11.84 -0.67
CA TYR A 238 -3.27 12.12 0.46
C TYR A 238 -4.06 10.89 0.94
N CYS A 239 -4.76 10.20 0.01
CA CYS A 239 -5.57 9.04 0.33
C CYS A 239 -4.74 7.88 0.89
N ARG A 240 -3.53 7.64 0.36
CA ARG A 240 -2.66 6.56 0.83
C ARG A 240 -2.11 6.85 2.22
N SER A 241 -1.70 8.09 2.48
CA SER A 241 -1.28 8.53 3.82
C SER A 241 -2.41 8.40 4.85
N LEU A 242 -3.66 8.70 4.48
CA LEU A 242 -4.81 8.48 5.34
C LEU A 242 -5.04 6.99 5.64
N ILE A 243 -5.02 6.14 4.62
CA ILE A 243 -5.19 4.68 4.79
C ILE A 243 -4.10 4.14 5.71
N LYS A 244 -2.84 4.55 5.50
CA LYS A 244 -1.70 4.16 6.35
C LYS A 244 -1.90 4.62 7.80
N GLN A 245 -2.31 5.87 8.01
CA GLN A 245 -2.60 6.37 9.36
C GLN A 245 -3.71 5.54 10.03
N SER A 246 -4.82 5.29 9.34
CA SER A 246 -5.94 4.51 9.89
C SER A 246 -5.53 3.07 10.21
N LEU A 247 -4.74 2.43 9.35
CA LEU A 247 -4.21 1.09 9.61
C LEU A 247 -3.30 1.07 10.85
N LEU A 248 -2.44 2.07 11.01
CA LEU A 248 -1.54 2.19 12.17
C LEU A 248 -2.32 2.43 13.47
N ILE A 249 -3.32 3.32 13.45
CA ILE A 249 -4.19 3.55 14.61
C ILE A 249 -4.95 2.26 14.98
N ASN A 250 -5.43 1.51 13.99
CA ASN A 250 -6.14 0.26 14.23
C ASN A 250 -5.23 -0.89 14.70
N ALA A 251 -3.94 -0.85 14.36
CA ALA A 251 -2.98 -1.87 14.78
C ALA A 251 -2.38 -1.57 16.16
N ASP A 252 -2.06 -0.30 16.43
CA ASP A 252 -1.35 0.12 17.65
C ASP A 252 -2.30 0.62 18.75
N GLU A 253 -3.57 0.91 18.42
CA GLU A 253 -4.61 1.44 19.32
C GLU A 253 -4.14 2.56 20.28
N PRO A 254 -3.53 3.65 19.74
CA PRO A 254 -2.97 4.73 20.57
C PRO A 254 -4.06 5.47 21.36
N GLU A 255 -3.78 5.71 22.64
CA GLU A 255 -4.77 6.16 23.62
C GLU A 255 -5.22 7.62 23.40
N LEU A 256 -4.36 8.44 22.79
CA LEU A 256 -4.67 9.85 22.51
C LEU A 256 -5.49 10.01 21.22
N ASN A 257 -5.63 8.97 20.40
CA ASN A 257 -6.41 9.01 19.17
C ASN A 257 -7.91 8.79 19.43
N LYS A 258 -8.58 9.82 19.94
CA LYS A 258 -10.05 9.86 19.99
C LYS A 258 -10.59 9.98 18.55
N THR A 259 -11.14 8.89 17.99
CA THR A 259 -11.66 8.85 16.61
C THR A 259 -12.91 9.71 16.46
N THR A 260 -12.75 11.03 16.30
CA THR A 260 -13.87 11.96 16.11
C THR A 260 -14.19 12.26 14.64
N HIS A 261 -13.23 12.10 13.73
CA HIS A 261 -13.40 12.50 12.32
C HIS A 261 -12.84 11.52 11.28
N SER A 262 -12.15 10.45 11.69
CA SER A 262 -11.58 9.49 10.76
C SER A 262 -12.66 8.53 10.25
N VAL A 263 -12.79 8.43 8.93
CA VAL A 263 -13.60 7.38 8.27
C VAL A 263 -13.13 6.03 8.80
N ARG A 264 -14.04 5.26 9.41
CA ARG A 264 -13.76 3.91 9.88
C ARG A 264 -13.26 3.07 8.71
N LEU A 265 -12.07 2.52 8.81
CA LEU A 265 -11.53 1.65 7.77
C LEU A 265 -12.21 0.28 7.90
N LEU A 266 -12.94 -0.12 6.85
CA LEU A 266 -13.53 -1.45 6.76
C LEU A 266 -12.48 -2.40 6.18
N VAL A 267 -11.93 -3.27 7.02
CA VAL A 267 -10.93 -4.27 6.64
C VAL A 267 -11.63 -5.62 6.51
N PHE A 268 -11.44 -6.32 5.38
CA PHE A 268 -11.94 -7.69 5.20
C PHE A 268 -10.95 -8.69 5.83
N PRO A 269 -11.44 -9.76 6.51
CA PRO A 269 -12.76 -10.38 6.38
C PRO A 269 -13.88 -9.82 7.27
N ASP A 270 -13.59 -8.92 8.22
CA ASP A 270 -14.55 -8.48 9.24
C ASP A 270 -15.77 -7.72 8.68
N GLY A 271 -15.68 -7.23 7.44
CA GLY A 271 -16.82 -6.74 6.65
C GLY A 271 -17.49 -5.47 7.19
N LEU A 272 -18.63 -5.09 6.60
CA LEU A 272 -19.49 -4.04 7.17
C LEU A 272 -20.06 -4.54 8.50
N PRO A 273 -19.93 -3.78 9.61
CA PRO A 273 -20.64 -4.09 10.85
C PRO A 273 -22.13 -4.28 10.55
N ARG A 274 -22.76 -5.35 11.06
CA ARG A 274 -24.21 -5.60 10.88
C ARG A 274 -25.08 -4.39 11.22
N VAL A 275 -24.61 -3.53 12.12
CA VAL A 275 -25.27 -2.29 12.56
C VAL A 275 -25.44 -1.25 11.44
N LEU A 276 -24.58 -1.29 10.40
CA LEU A 276 -24.64 -0.38 9.24
C LEU A 276 -25.43 -0.95 8.07
N LEU A 277 -25.85 -2.21 8.14
CA LEU A 277 -26.79 -2.78 7.19
C LEU A 277 -28.19 -2.35 7.66
N ALA A 278 -28.82 -1.45 6.91
CA ALA A 278 -30.23 -1.14 7.13
C ALA A 278 -31.02 -2.45 7.16
N ASN A 279 -31.75 -2.71 8.24
CA ASN A 279 -32.58 -3.90 8.35
C ASN A 279 -33.52 -3.93 7.13
N PRO A 280 -33.46 -4.95 6.26
CA PRO A 280 -34.45 -5.13 5.22
C PRO A 280 -35.71 -5.69 5.90
N GLY A 281 -36.48 -4.81 6.51
CA GLY A 281 -37.63 -5.19 7.32
C GLY A 281 -38.21 -4.04 8.11
N HIS A 282 -38.73 -3.03 7.41
CA HIS A 282 -39.99 -2.34 7.71
C HIS A 282 -40.54 -1.75 6.41
#